data_AF-R5VCN7-F1
#
_entry.id   AF-R5VCN7-F1
#
_cell.length_a   1.000
_cell.length_b   1.000
_cell.length_c   1.000
_cell.angle_alpha   90.00
_cell.angle_beta   90.00
_cell.angle_gamma   90.00
#
_symmetry.space_group_name_H-M   'P 1'
#
loop_
_entity.id
_entity.type
_entity.pdbx_description
1 polymer ?
#
loop_
_entity_poly.entity_id
_entity_poly.type
_entity_poly.pdbx_seq_one_letter_code
_entity_poly.pdbx_strand_id
1 'polypeptide(L)'
;MICKVFVIYYQCSHDEKIIDVVYKVLKNLYDLLVQQEIALKHWDRYRYFECFIAIEWLYDLKQEDWLLQLAKILDEQGIQYAQMLEILKETRLTWNLDTHGVNVAMALKQEAVTYRLLSRPYQDIAEQIWQILEKYHGTAVGTFTCDECLSERSPIQGSELCSIVELMFSFEILFEKTKDSKWLDRLEKVTFNALPATLSEDLWTHQYDQMVNQIQCTPFQNRSIFKTNGNEAHLFGLEPNYGCCTANFNQGWPKYALSCFKRCDEGIIQASLAPCDLKTTIQGIAVHIQVETQYPFSSEIRYQITTDKDVSFSFFIYLPSWCKTILYNDKPIPNQSFLEISQTWKKATKFTLKLIDTPHLKPYDDCLYTLEYGPLVFALPLQTRFEKIEYIKDGVTRKFPYCDYYLYRESDYNYAFASHQFQIFTNLQTNNPFSFHHPGLRIQTQMQKIDWPYEKGFDSVCAKHPLSITPIDKVEIKQLFPYGCCKLRMTAMPLLQKTKKELQ
;
A
#
# COMPACT_ATOMS: atom_id res chain seq x y z
N MET A 1 18.81 2.50 -9.19
CA MET A 1 17.57 3.30 -9.03
C MET A 1 17.21 4.12 -10.27
N ILE A 2 18.08 5.00 -10.79
CA ILE A 2 17.71 5.89 -11.92
C ILE A 2 17.31 5.15 -13.20
N CYS A 3 17.99 4.04 -13.56
CA CYS A 3 17.64 3.26 -14.74
C CYS A 3 16.21 2.71 -14.70
N LYS A 4 15.69 2.34 -13.52
CA LYS A 4 14.29 1.92 -13.35
C LYS A 4 13.33 3.04 -13.77
N VAL A 5 13.62 4.27 -13.39
CA VAL A 5 12.80 5.45 -13.76
C VAL A 5 12.84 5.66 -15.27
N PHE A 6 14.01 5.53 -15.89
CA PHE A 6 14.15 5.61 -17.35
C PHE A 6 13.37 4.51 -18.06
N VAL A 7 13.41 3.26 -17.57
CA VAL A 7 12.59 2.17 -18.16
C VAL A 7 11.11 2.49 -18.09
N ILE A 8 10.60 2.98 -16.96
CA ILE A 8 9.19 3.40 -16.84
C ILE A 8 8.89 4.56 -17.80
N TYR A 9 9.80 5.53 -17.91
CA TYR A 9 9.65 6.64 -18.86
C TYR A 9 9.57 6.13 -20.31
N TYR A 10 10.40 5.17 -20.71
CA TYR A 10 10.32 4.53 -22.02
C TYR A 10 8.98 3.82 -22.22
N GLN A 11 8.51 3.06 -21.21
CA GLN A 11 7.22 2.36 -21.29
C GLN A 11 6.04 3.30 -21.51
N CYS A 12 6.10 4.53 -20.99
CA CYS A 12 5.04 5.54 -21.16
C CYS A 12 5.21 6.41 -22.41
N SER A 13 6.44 6.78 -22.77
CA SER A 13 6.73 7.76 -23.84
C SER A 13 7.09 7.14 -25.18
N HIS A 14 7.54 5.89 -25.17
CA HIS A 14 8.18 5.22 -26.30
C HIS A 14 9.40 5.97 -26.88
N ASP A 15 10.10 6.81 -26.09
CA ASP A 15 11.32 7.48 -26.53
C ASP A 15 12.49 6.48 -26.64
N GLU A 16 12.77 6.03 -27.86
CA GLU A 16 13.83 5.04 -28.16
C GLU A 16 15.23 5.46 -27.68
N LYS A 17 15.50 6.76 -27.49
CA LYS A 17 16.80 7.23 -26.96
C LYS A 17 17.11 6.68 -25.58
N ILE A 18 16.07 6.32 -24.82
CA ILE A 18 16.22 5.75 -23.48
C ILE A 18 16.94 4.40 -23.51
N ILE A 19 16.79 3.62 -24.58
CA ILE A 19 17.49 2.34 -24.74
C ILE A 19 19.00 2.59 -24.69
N ASP A 20 19.49 3.58 -25.44
CA ASP A 20 20.91 3.94 -25.48
C ASP A 20 21.41 4.53 -24.16
N VAL A 21 20.58 5.33 -23.47
CA VAL A 21 20.92 5.88 -22.15
C VAL A 21 21.09 4.77 -21.13
N VAL A 22 20.12 3.86 -21.02
CA VAL A 22 20.18 2.74 -20.08
C VAL A 22 21.35 1.82 -20.43
N TYR A 23 21.59 1.54 -21.72
CA TYR A 23 22.73 0.76 -22.18
C TYR A 23 24.05 1.37 -21.69
N LYS A 24 24.28 2.67 -21.96
CA LYS A 24 25.54 3.34 -21.57
C LYS A 24 25.74 3.37 -20.06
N VAL A 25 24.69 3.62 -19.28
CA VAL A 25 24.78 3.63 -17.81
C VAL A 25 25.11 2.24 -17.26
N LEU A 26 24.41 1.20 -17.72
CA LEU A 26 24.67 -0.18 -17.27
C LEU A 26 26.04 -0.67 -17.73
N LYS A 27 26.45 -0.33 -18.95
CA LYS A 27 27.76 -0.70 -19.50
C LYS A 27 28.91 -0.05 -18.72
N ASN A 28 28.79 1.24 -18.41
CA ASN A 28 29.76 1.93 -17.56
C ASN A 28 29.83 1.34 -16.15
N LEU A 29 28.68 1.05 -15.52
CA LEU A 29 28.63 0.37 -14.23
C LEU A 29 29.35 -0.99 -14.27
N TYR A 30 29.07 -1.79 -15.31
CA TYR A 30 29.72 -3.08 -15.53
C TYR A 30 31.24 -2.95 -15.68
N ASP A 31 31.71 -2.06 -16.54
CA ASP A 31 33.15 -1.90 -16.80
C ASP A 31 33.88 -1.46 -15.52
N LEU A 32 33.33 -0.50 -14.75
CA LEU A 32 33.90 -0.04 -13.48
C LEU A 32 33.94 -1.16 -12.40
N LEU A 33 32.92 -2.02 -12.34
CA LEU A 33 32.87 -3.13 -11.40
C LEU A 33 33.87 -4.24 -11.78
N VAL A 34 33.99 -4.57 -13.07
CA VAL A 34 34.95 -5.58 -13.56
C VAL A 34 36.39 -5.12 -13.35
N GLN A 35 36.66 -3.83 -13.56
CA GLN A 35 37.97 -3.22 -13.31
C GLN A 35 38.25 -3.00 -11.82
N GLN A 36 37.28 -3.30 -10.94
CA GLN A 36 37.35 -3.12 -9.49
C GLN A 36 37.62 -1.66 -9.06
N GLU A 37 37.26 -0.69 -9.89
CA GLU A 37 37.35 0.74 -9.56
C GLU A 37 36.29 1.14 -8.53
N ILE A 38 35.16 0.42 -8.53
CA ILE A 38 34.06 0.58 -7.58
C ILE A 38 33.62 -0.78 -7.03
N ALA A 39 32.96 -0.74 -5.88
CA ALA A 39 32.30 -1.89 -5.26
C ALA A 39 31.10 -1.38 -4.46
N LEU A 40 30.11 -2.24 -4.23
CA LEU A 40 28.92 -1.90 -3.45
C LEU A 40 29.31 -1.84 -1.97
N LYS A 41 29.00 -0.73 -1.27
CA LYS A 41 29.52 -0.47 0.09
C LYS A 41 28.46 -0.08 1.14
N HIS A 42 27.29 0.38 0.74
CA HIS A 42 26.26 0.94 1.62
C HIS A 42 24.85 0.65 1.06
N TRP A 43 24.08 1.70 0.73
CA TRP A 43 22.70 1.61 0.22
C TRP A 43 22.58 0.75 -1.03
N ASP A 44 23.59 0.80 -1.88
CA ASP A 44 23.73 -0.02 -3.08
C ASP A 44 23.71 -1.51 -2.75
N ARG A 45 24.35 -1.96 -1.66
CA ARG A 45 24.27 -3.36 -1.22
C ARG A 45 22.85 -3.78 -0.84
N TYR A 46 22.07 -2.90 -0.22
CA TYR A 46 20.70 -3.20 0.20
C TYR A 46 19.65 -3.02 -0.91
N ARG A 47 20.00 -2.38 -2.03
CA ARG A 47 19.07 -2.04 -3.12
C ARG A 47 19.55 -2.49 -4.50
N TYR A 48 20.59 -3.32 -4.59
CA TYR A 48 21.19 -3.74 -5.85
C TYR A 48 20.17 -4.36 -6.83
N PHE A 49 19.21 -5.12 -6.30
CA PHE A 49 18.15 -5.78 -7.06
C PHE A 49 17.23 -4.79 -7.78
N GLU A 50 17.14 -3.53 -7.36
CA GLU A 50 16.42 -2.49 -8.13
C GLU A 50 17.06 -2.23 -9.50
N CYS A 51 18.35 -2.56 -9.68
CA CYS A 51 19.03 -2.48 -10.97
C CYS A 51 18.57 -3.59 -11.92
N PHE A 52 18.15 -4.75 -11.39
CA PHE A 52 17.75 -5.90 -12.20
C PHE A 52 16.56 -5.61 -13.10
N ILE A 53 15.65 -4.73 -12.68
CA ILE A 53 14.52 -4.29 -13.52
C ILE A 53 15.01 -3.72 -14.86
N ALA A 54 16.08 -2.91 -14.83
CA ALA A 54 16.66 -2.33 -16.04
C ALA A 54 17.56 -3.30 -16.81
N ILE A 55 18.31 -4.16 -16.10
CA ILE A 55 19.15 -5.19 -16.72
C ILE A 55 18.28 -6.18 -17.50
N GLU A 56 17.21 -6.66 -16.89
CA GLU A 56 16.24 -7.57 -17.51
C GLU A 56 15.60 -6.94 -18.74
N TRP A 57 15.09 -5.72 -18.60
CA TRP A 57 14.48 -5.01 -19.73
C TRP A 57 15.44 -4.84 -20.90
N LEU A 58 16.70 -4.46 -20.65
CA LEU A 58 17.70 -4.31 -21.70
C LEU A 58 18.15 -5.67 -22.26
N TYR A 59 18.23 -6.70 -21.43
CA TYR A 59 18.59 -8.06 -21.85
C TYR A 59 17.54 -8.66 -22.78
N ASP A 60 16.25 -8.45 -22.51
CA ASP A 60 15.18 -8.90 -23.40
C ASP A 60 15.26 -8.22 -24.80
N LEU A 61 15.83 -7.02 -24.87
CA LEU A 61 16.04 -6.28 -26.13
C LEU A 61 17.33 -6.64 -26.88
N LYS A 62 18.41 -6.95 -26.14
CA LYS A 62 19.78 -7.05 -26.71
C LYS A 62 20.42 -8.43 -26.60
N GLN A 63 20.06 -9.19 -25.56
CA GLN A 63 20.59 -10.53 -25.27
C GLN A 63 22.13 -10.60 -25.18
N GLU A 64 22.77 -9.56 -24.63
CA GLU A 64 24.23 -9.50 -24.50
C GLU A 64 24.74 -10.09 -23.18
N ASP A 65 25.72 -10.99 -23.24
CA ASP A 65 26.23 -11.75 -22.08
C ASP A 65 26.76 -10.90 -20.93
N TRP A 66 27.29 -9.70 -21.21
CA TRP A 66 27.82 -8.83 -20.15
C TRP A 66 26.73 -8.36 -19.18
N LEU A 67 25.45 -8.34 -19.60
CA LEU A 67 24.32 -8.04 -18.72
C LEU A 67 24.11 -9.14 -17.67
N LEU A 68 24.28 -10.41 -18.07
CA LEU A 68 24.23 -11.54 -17.14
C LEU A 68 25.44 -11.54 -16.20
N GLN A 69 26.61 -11.13 -16.68
CA GLN A 69 27.80 -10.98 -15.84
C GLN A 69 27.63 -9.83 -14.85
N LEU A 70 27.09 -8.68 -15.28
CA LEU A 70 26.72 -7.58 -14.39
C LEU A 70 25.75 -8.04 -13.31
N ALA A 71 24.71 -8.79 -13.66
CA ALA A 71 23.74 -9.34 -12.71
C ALA A 71 24.43 -10.20 -11.63
N LYS A 72 25.37 -11.07 -12.03
CA LYS A 72 26.15 -11.90 -11.09
C LYS A 72 27.00 -11.05 -10.15
N ILE A 73 27.74 -10.07 -10.68
CA ILE A 73 28.60 -9.19 -9.85
C ILE A 73 27.78 -8.42 -8.82
N LEU A 74 26.62 -7.88 -9.21
CA LEU A 74 25.76 -7.14 -8.29
C LEU A 74 25.19 -8.07 -7.21
N ASP A 75 24.79 -9.29 -7.57
CA ASP A 75 24.25 -10.26 -6.62
C ASP A 75 25.28 -10.76 -5.60
N GLU A 76 26.52 -10.98 -6.03
CA GLU A 76 27.63 -11.40 -5.16
C GLU A 76 27.99 -10.34 -4.11
N GLN A 77 27.83 -9.05 -4.43
CA GLN A 77 28.12 -7.95 -3.52
C GLN A 77 26.91 -7.49 -2.69
N GLY A 78 25.70 -7.85 -3.14
CA GLY A 78 24.42 -7.46 -2.57
C GLY A 78 24.06 -8.18 -1.26
N ILE A 79 23.17 -7.57 -0.48
CA ILE A 79 22.58 -8.17 0.71
C ILE A 79 21.45 -9.11 0.31
N GLN A 80 21.50 -10.34 0.81
CA GLN A 80 20.51 -11.38 0.54
C GLN A 80 19.46 -11.40 1.66
N TYR A 81 18.27 -10.83 1.43
CA TYR A 81 17.25 -10.72 2.49
C TYR A 81 16.71 -12.09 2.96
N ALA A 82 16.83 -13.13 2.13
CA ALA A 82 16.58 -14.51 2.53
C ALA A 82 17.44 -14.96 3.73
N GLN A 83 18.61 -14.33 3.96
CA GLN A 83 19.50 -14.62 5.08
C GLN A 83 19.25 -13.70 6.29
N MET A 84 18.37 -12.70 6.17
CA MET A 84 18.09 -11.71 7.20
C MET A 84 16.80 -11.99 7.97
N LEU A 85 16.11 -13.11 7.73
CA LEU A 85 14.78 -13.38 8.27
C LEU A 85 14.69 -13.25 9.79
N GLU A 86 15.72 -13.65 10.54
CA GLU A 86 15.74 -13.46 12.00
C GLU A 86 15.89 -11.99 12.40
N ILE A 87 16.75 -11.24 11.70
CA ILE A 87 16.97 -9.80 11.93
C ILE A 87 15.67 -9.02 11.69
N LEU A 88 14.88 -9.43 10.69
CA LEU A 88 13.60 -8.80 10.34
C LEU A 88 12.49 -9.01 11.39
N LYS A 89 12.73 -9.76 12.47
CA LYS A 89 11.81 -9.87 13.62
C LYS A 89 12.09 -8.80 14.68
N GLU A 90 13.27 -8.20 14.64
CA GLU A 90 13.76 -7.32 15.69
C GLU A 90 13.15 -5.92 15.56
N THR A 91 12.80 -5.34 16.71
CA THR A 91 12.54 -3.90 16.78
C THR A 91 13.84 -3.15 17.05
N ARG A 92 14.12 -2.10 16.28
CA ARG A 92 15.28 -1.24 16.53
C ARG A 92 14.94 -0.01 17.36
N LEU A 93 15.91 0.37 18.20
CA LEU A 93 15.91 1.62 18.98
C LEU A 93 16.88 2.66 18.43
N THR A 94 17.66 2.27 17.42
CA THR A 94 18.64 3.12 16.76
C THR A 94 18.61 2.83 15.27
N TRP A 95 18.88 3.86 14.48
CA TRP A 95 18.81 3.78 13.03
C TRP A 95 19.87 2.83 12.46
N ASN A 96 19.50 1.94 11.53
CA ASN A 96 20.41 1.14 10.73
C ASN A 96 19.80 0.75 9.38
N LEU A 97 20.62 0.22 8.48
CA LEU A 97 20.19 -0.21 7.14
C LEU A 97 19.47 -1.55 7.12
N ASP A 98 19.81 -2.46 8.04
CA ASP A 98 19.35 -3.86 8.04
C ASP A 98 17.83 -3.98 8.20
N THR A 99 17.26 -3.12 9.04
CA THR A 99 15.83 -3.06 9.30
C THR A 99 15.20 -1.79 8.75
N HIS A 100 15.87 -1.07 7.85
CA HIS A 100 15.34 0.17 7.28
C HIS A 100 14.06 -0.12 6.49
N GLY A 101 12.93 0.48 6.88
CA GLY A 101 11.58 0.11 6.44
C GLY A 101 11.42 0.14 4.92
N VAL A 102 11.92 1.18 4.26
CA VAL A 102 11.90 1.28 2.79
C VAL A 102 12.73 0.19 2.13
N ASN A 103 13.89 -0.17 2.71
CA ASN A 103 14.74 -1.21 2.11
C ASN A 103 14.04 -2.56 2.17
N VAL A 104 13.41 -2.86 3.31
CA VAL A 104 12.60 -4.07 3.52
C VAL A 104 11.40 -4.10 2.56
N ALA A 105 10.66 -2.99 2.42
CA ALA A 105 9.55 -2.88 1.48
C ALA A 105 10.01 -3.12 0.03
N MET A 106 11.14 -2.54 -0.37
CA MET A 106 11.75 -2.77 -1.69
C MET A 106 12.20 -4.22 -1.86
N ALA A 107 12.78 -4.83 -0.83
CA ALA A 107 13.38 -6.17 -0.88
C ALA A 107 12.38 -7.32 -1.00
N LEU A 108 11.09 -7.08 -0.71
CA LEU A 108 10.04 -8.08 -0.96
C LEU A 108 10.06 -8.62 -2.40
N LYS A 109 10.40 -7.79 -3.39
CA LYS A 109 10.52 -8.22 -4.80
C LYS A 109 11.92 -8.70 -5.20
N GLN A 110 12.90 -8.74 -4.28
CA GLN A 110 14.30 -9.09 -4.59
C GLN A 110 14.39 -10.41 -5.38
N GLU A 111 13.80 -11.48 -4.85
CA GLU A 111 13.84 -12.78 -5.53
C GLU A 111 13.12 -12.71 -6.90
N ALA A 112 11.92 -12.12 -6.93
CA ALA A 112 11.10 -12.03 -8.14
C ALA A 112 11.77 -11.29 -9.30
N VAL A 113 12.63 -10.30 -9.03
CA VAL A 113 13.36 -9.57 -10.09
C VAL A 113 14.70 -10.19 -10.45
N THR A 114 15.24 -11.09 -9.63
CA THR A 114 16.58 -11.67 -9.83
C THR A 114 16.57 -13.10 -10.33
N TYR A 115 15.57 -13.92 -9.98
CA TYR A 115 15.61 -15.37 -10.19
C TYR A 115 15.85 -15.77 -11.66
N ARG A 116 15.20 -15.08 -12.60
CA ARG A 116 15.30 -15.39 -14.05
C ARG A 116 16.71 -15.17 -14.58
N LEU A 117 17.27 -13.97 -14.40
CA LEU A 117 18.61 -13.63 -14.90
C LEU A 117 19.72 -14.44 -14.23
N LEU A 118 19.51 -14.85 -12.98
CA LEU A 118 20.46 -15.69 -12.23
C LEU A 118 20.23 -17.19 -12.42
N SER A 119 19.21 -17.58 -13.21
CA SER A 119 18.84 -18.99 -13.44
C SER A 119 18.61 -19.77 -12.14
N ARG A 120 17.95 -19.14 -11.15
CA ARG A 120 17.62 -19.73 -9.85
C ARG A 120 16.14 -20.14 -9.81
N PRO A 121 15.78 -21.23 -9.09
CA PRO A 121 14.38 -21.53 -8.82
C PRO A 121 13.76 -20.44 -7.93
N TYR A 122 12.49 -20.13 -8.16
CA TYR A 122 11.71 -19.25 -7.31
C TYR A 122 11.21 -20.03 -6.07
N GLN A 123 11.44 -19.50 -4.87
CA GLN A 123 11.17 -20.14 -3.58
C GLN A 123 10.14 -19.37 -2.73
N ASP A 124 9.55 -18.31 -3.26
CA ASP A 124 8.57 -17.46 -2.59
C ASP A 124 9.10 -16.84 -1.27
N ILE A 125 10.36 -16.39 -1.27
CA ILE A 125 11.00 -15.71 -0.14
C ILE A 125 10.21 -14.46 0.26
N ALA A 126 9.59 -13.79 -0.71
CA ALA A 126 8.70 -12.65 -0.48
C ALA A 126 7.59 -12.98 0.53
N GLU A 127 6.99 -14.17 0.44
CA GLU A 127 5.94 -14.61 1.36
C GLU A 127 6.50 -14.86 2.77
N GLN A 128 7.69 -15.44 2.87
CA GLN A 128 8.35 -15.68 4.15
C GLN A 128 8.67 -14.36 4.87
N ILE A 129 9.21 -13.39 4.13
CA ILE A 129 9.44 -12.02 4.64
C ILE A 129 8.11 -11.39 5.06
N TRP A 130 7.08 -11.45 4.21
CA TRP A 130 5.78 -10.86 4.53
C TRP A 130 5.16 -11.43 5.81
N GLN A 131 5.21 -12.75 6.01
CA GLN A 131 4.69 -13.38 7.22
C GLN A 131 5.42 -12.93 8.49
N ILE A 132 6.74 -12.68 8.40
CA ILE A 132 7.51 -12.10 9.50
C ILE A 132 7.04 -10.66 9.76
N LEU A 133 6.94 -9.84 8.72
CA LEU A 133 6.50 -8.45 8.85
C LEU A 133 5.09 -8.36 9.44
N GLU A 134 4.14 -9.15 8.95
CA GLU A 134 2.77 -9.17 9.47
C GLU A 134 2.73 -9.57 10.95
N LYS A 135 3.50 -10.60 11.34
CA LYS A 135 3.51 -11.11 12.70
C LYS A 135 4.12 -10.13 13.70
N TYR A 136 5.30 -9.58 13.39
CA TYR A 136 6.10 -8.80 14.34
C TYR A 136 5.90 -7.29 14.24
N HIS A 137 5.44 -6.81 13.08
CA HIS A 137 5.37 -5.39 12.72
C HIS A 137 4.03 -5.01 12.06
N GLY A 138 3.10 -5.94 11.84
CA GLY A 138 1.92 -5.70 11.00
C GLY A 138 0.94 -4.66 11.51
N THR A 139 0.38 -3.87 10.60
CA THR A 139 -0.69 -2.90 10.86
C THR A 139 -2.04 -3.39 10.33
N ALA A 140 -3.13 -2.79 10.81
CA ALA A 140 -4.48 -3.11 10.35
C ALA A 140 -4.67 -2.86 8.84
N VAL A 141 -3.89 -1.93 8.27
CA VAL A 141 -4.08 -1.39 6.92
C VAL A 141 -3.14 -2.01 5.89
N GLY A 142 -2.64 -3.22 6.16
CA GLY A 142 -1.83 -3.98 5.21
C GLY A 142 -0.40 -3.45 5.05
N THR A 143 0.09 -2.66 6.00
CA THR A 143 1.49 -2.20 6.06
C THR A 143 2.19 -2.78 7.30
N PHE A 144 3.45 -2.43 7.52
CA PHE A 144 4.18 -2.74 8.75
C PHE A 144 4.73 -1.48 9.41
N THR A 145 4.87 -1.51 10.73
CA THR A 145 5.40 -0.43 11.54
C THR A 145 6.89 -0.26 11.28
N CYS A 146 7.23 0.91 10.75
CA CYS A 146 8.60 1.35 10.58
C CYS A 146 8.65 2.87 10.62
N ASP A 147 9.47 3.40 11.51
CA ASP A 147 9.67 4.82 11.74
C ASP A 147 11.12 5.18 11.39
N GLU A 148 11.49 4.90 10.14
CA GLU A 148 12.81 4.60 9.54
C GLU A 148 13.25 3.14 9.68
N CYS A 149 13.16 2.55 10.87
CA CYS A 149 13.51 1.15 11.11
C CYS A 149 12.29 0.34 11.54
N LEU A 150 12.31 -0.98 11.33
CA LEU A 150 11.26 -1.87 11.81
C LEU A 150 11.03 -1.66 13.31
N SER A 151 9.76 -1.45 13.65
CA SER A 151 9.30 -1.19 15.01
C SER A 151 8.19 -2.14 15.41
N GLU A 152 7.87 -2.20 16.69
CA GLU A 152 6.97 -3.19 17.26
C GLU A 152 5.56 -3.12 16.67
N ARG A 153 4.89 -4.27 16.57
CA ARG A 153 3.45 -4.34 16.27
C ARG A 153 2.65 -3.61 17.36
N SER A 154 2.24 -2.39 17.03
CA SER A 154 1.53 -1.49 17.92
C SER A 154 0.69 -0.50 17.10
N PRO A 155 -0.57 -0.23 17.49
CA PRO A 155 -1.41 0.70 16.75
C PRO A 155 -0.99 2.17 16.91
N ILE A 156 -0.14 2.46 17.90
CA ILE A 156 0.38 3.81 18.20
C ILE A 156 1.80 4.03 17.66
N GLN A 157 2.31 3.07 16.89
CA GLN A 157 3.62 3.13 16.25
C GLN A 157 3.46 3.55 14.78
N GLY A 158 4.44 4.30 14.28
CA GLY A 158 4.43 4.87 12.93
C GLY A 158 4.73 3.88 11.81
N SER A 159 4.18 4.16 10.63
CA SER A 159 4.59 3.60 9.34
C SER A 159 4.96 4.72 8.37
N GLU A 160 6.20 4.69 7.91
CA GLU A 160 6.80 5.65 6.97
C GLU A 160 6.10 5.63 5.60
N LEU A 161 5.78 6.79 5.03
CA LEU A 161 5.13 6.92 3.71
C LEU A 161 5.94 6.30 2.54
N CYS A 162 7.26 6.45 2.50
CA CYS A 162 8.05 5.81 1.45
C CYS A 162 7.94 4.28 1.50
N SER A 163 7.84 3.69 2.69
CA SER A 163 7.66 2.25 2.84
C SER A 163 6.34 1.78 2.24
N ILE A 164 5.27 2.58 2.36
CA ILE A 164 3.94 2.29 1.80
C ILE A 164 4.01 2.24 0.27
N VAL A 165 4.64 3.24 -0.34
CA VAL A 165 4.70 3.35 -1.81
C VAL A 165 5.63 2.31 -2.42
N GLU A 166 6.75 2.00 -1.76
CA GLU A 166 7.62 0.92 -2.21
C GLU A 166 7.02 -0.46 -1.96
N LEU A 167 6.19 -0.62 -0.93
CA LEU A 167 5.42 -1.85 -0.68
C LEU A 167 4.40 -2.09 -1.80
N MET A 168 3.65 -1.05 -2.19
CA MET A 168 2.75 -1.10 -3.35
C MET A 168 3.51 -1.53 -4.61
N PHE A 169 4.61 -0.85 -4.93
CA PHE A 169 5.40 -1.17 -6.10
C PHE A 169 5.99 -2.59 -6.05
N SER A 170 6.40 -3.07 -4.86
CA SER A 170 6.85 -4.45 -4.69
C SER A 170 5.74 -5.47 -4.96
N PHE A 171 4.52 -5.24 -4.48
CA PHE A 171 3.38 -6.13 -4.76
C PHE A 171 2.98 -6.13 -6.23
N GLU A 172 3.02 -4.98 -6.91
CA GLU A 172 2.78 -4.88 -8.35
C GLU A 172 3.78 -5.75 -9.15
N ILE A 173 5.07 -5.67 -8.83
CA ILE A 173 6.12 -6.46 -9.48
C ILE A 173 6.03 -7.94 -9.10
N LEU A 174 5.75 -8.26 -7.84
CA LEU A 174 5.55 -9.64 -7.39
C LEU A 174 4.40 -10.29 -8.17
N PHE A 175 3.26 -9.61 -8.31
CA PHE A 175 2.18 -10.11 -9.14
C PHE A 175 2.61 -10.25 -10.61
N GLU A 176 3.29 -9.25 -11.18
CA GLU A 176 3.73 -9.29 -12.57
C GLU A 176 4.61 -10.51 -12.88
N LYS A 177 5.50 -10.88 -11.94
CA LYS A 177 6.47 -11.97 -12.08
C LYS A 177 5.92 -13.35 -11.71
N THR A 178 5.04 -13.42 -10.70
CA THR A 178 4.57 -14.70 -10.15
C THR A 178 3.15 -15.07 -10.57
N LYS A 179 2.35 -14.08 -11.01
CA LYS A 179 0.91 -14.20 -11.27
C LYS A 179 0.08 -14.66 -10.06
N ASP A 180 0.63 -14.62 -8.84
CA ASP A 180 -0.07 -15.03 -7.63
C ASP A 180 -0.97 -13.90 -7.09
N SER A 181 -2.27 -14.18 -6.97
CA SER A 181 -3.26 -13.18 -6.58
C SER A 181 -3.11 -12.68 -5.14
N LYS A 182 -2.39 -13.38 -4.26
CA LYS A 182 -2.16 -12.94 -2.87
C LYS A 182 -1.55 -11.53 -2.81
N TRP A 183 -0.74 -11.19 -3.82
CA TRP A 183 -0.10 -9.89 -3.93
C TRP A 183 -1.08 -8.78 -4.30
N LEU A 184 -2.14 -9.11 -5.04
CA LEU A 184 -3.19 -8.16 -5.42
C LEU A 184 -4.10 -7.83 -4.21
N ASP A 185 -4.47 -8.82 -3.40
CA ASP A 185 -5.22 -8.59 -2.15
C ASP A 185 -4.46 -7.62 -1.22
N ARG A 186 -3.14 -7.83 -1.09
CA ARG A 186 -2.26 -6.99 -0.26
C ARG A 186 -2.08 -5.59 -0.87
N LEU A 187 -1.92 -5.50 -2.19
CA LEU A 187 -1.83 -4.24 -2.90
C LEU A 187 -3.09 -3.39 -2.71
N GLU A 188 -4.28 -3.96 -2.89
CA GLU A 188 -5.54 -3.24 -2.67
C GLU A 188 -5.67 -2.73 -1.24
N LYS A 189 -5.33 -3.56 -0.25
CA LYS A 189 -5.41 -3.18 1.15
C LYS A 189 -4.50 -1.99 1.48
N VAL A 190 -3.27 -1.96 0.99
CA VAL A 190 -2.36 -0.82 1.18
C VAL A 190 -2.87 0.41 0.43
N THR A 191 -3.23 0.24 -0.84
CA THR A 191 -3.59 1.33 -1.76
C THR A 191 -4.82 2.10 -1.29
N PHE A 192 -5.87 1.39 -0.85
CA PHE A 192 -7.14 2.02 -0.50
C PHE A 192 -7.28 2.37 0.98
N ASN A 193 -6.27 2.09 1.80
CA ASN A 193 -6.27 2.45 3.22
C ASN A 193 -5.06 3.31 3.57
N ALA A 194 -3.86 2.72 3.54
CA ALA A 194 -2.66 3.36 4.07
C ALA A 194 -2.23 4.59 3.26
N LEU A 195 -2.20 4.50 1.93
CA LEU A 195 -1.77 5.61 1.07
C LEU A 195 -2.63 6.88 1.28
N PRO A 196 -3.96 6.88 1.06
CA PRO A 196 -4.78 8.08 1.19
C PRO A 196 -4.83 8.66 2.62
N ALA A 197 -4.70 7.82 3.65
CA ALA A 197 -4.69 8.29 5.04
C ALA A 197 -3.48 9.17 5.38
N THR A 198 -2.36 8.96 4.69
CA THR A 198 -1.09 9.69 4.93
C THR A 198 -1.03 11.03 4.20
N LEU A 199 -1.96 11.30 3.28
CA LEU A 199 -1.92 12.46 2.36
C LEU A 199 -3.06 13.43 2.69
N SER A 200 -2.88 14.73 2.46
CA SER A 200 -4.02 15.67 2.41
C SER A 200 -4.86 15.42 1.15
N GLU A 201 -6.13 15.83 1.17
CA GLU A 201 -7.04 15.62 0.03
C GLU A 201 -6.57 16.28 -1.27
N ASP A 202 -5.83 17.39 -1.15
CA ASP A 202 -5.24 18.13 -2.27
C ASP A 202 -3.81 17.69 -2.62
N LEU A 203 -3.28 16.68 -1.91
CA LEU A 203 -1.93 16.13 -2.06
C LEU A 203 -0.78 17.12 -1.84
N TRP A 204 -1.04 18.32 -1.29
CA TRP A 204 0.01 19.30 -0.98
C TRP A 204 0.83 18.94 0.25
N THR A 205 0.22 18.22 1.19
CA THR A 205 0.86 17.82 2.44
C THR A 205 0.68 16.34 2.71
N HIS A 206 1.60 15.78 3.47
CA HIS A 206 1.60 14.38 3.88
C HIS A 206 2.24 14.23 5.26
N GLN A 207 2.08 13.06 5.87
CA GLN A 207 2.85 12.66 7.05
C GLN A 207 4.08 11.85 6.62
N TYR A 208 5.16 11.95 7.40
CA TYR A 208 6.25 10.99 7.28
C TYR A 208 5.78 9.66 7.87
N ASP A 209 5.39 9.67 9.16
CA ASP A 209 4.89 8.51 9.89
C ASP A 209 3.40 8.66 10.19
N GLN A 210 2.58 7.73 9.67
CA GLN A 210 1.18 7.62 10.08
C GLN A 210 1.00 6.55 11.17
N MET A 211 0.01 6.72 12.06
CA MET A 211 -0.33 5.74 13.10
C MET A 211 -1.72 5.15 12.87
N VAL A 212 -1.93 3.88 13.23
CA VAL A 212 -3.24 3.22 13.11
C VAL A 212 -4.27 3.87 14.04
N ASN A 213 -3.90 4.10 15.29
CA ASN A 213 -4.63 4.93 16.25
C ASN A 213 -3.87 6.25 16.40
N GLN A 214 -4.46 7.34 15.90
CA GLN A 214 -3.84 8.67 15.88
C GLN A 214 -4.84 9.71 16.39
N ILE A 215 -4.71 10.06 17.66
CA ILE A 215 -5.69 10.94 18.33
C ILE A 215 -5.32 12.42 18.28
N GLN A 216 -4.14 12.77 17.78
CA GLN A 216 -3.66 14.14 17.61
C GLN A 216 -2.43 14.15 16.67
N CYS A 217 -2.23 15.24 15.93
CA CYS A 217 -0.98 15.48 15.19
C CYS A 217 -0.38 16.83 15.58
N THR A 218 0.41 16.84 16.64
CA THR A 218 1.23 17.98 17.10
C THR A 218 2.64 17.48 17.44
N PRO A 219 3.67 18.33 17.47
CA PRO A 219 4.99 17.91 17.93
C PRO A 219 4.89 17.27 19.32
N PHE A 220 5.56 16.14 19.52
CA PHE A 220 5.69 15.57 20.86
C PHE A 220 6.56 16.49 21.74
N GLN A 221 6.14 16.70 22.99
CA GLN A 221 6.77 17.70 23.86
C GLN A 221 8.14 17.25 24.39
N ASN A 222 8.23 16.05 24.99
CA ASN A 222 9.42 15.61 25.74
C ASN A 222 10.23 14.53 25.02
N ARG A 223 9.56 13.59 24.38
CA ARG A 223 10.17 12.45 23.70
C ARG A 223 9.28 11.99 22.56
N SER A 224 9.89 11.31 21.59
CA SER A 224 9.14 10.66 20.51
C SER A 224 8.55 9.33 20.99
N ILE A 225 7.35 8.99 20.50
CA ILE A 225 6.86 7.61 20.55
C ILE A 225 7.60 6.74 19.53
N PHE A 226 8.10 7.37 18.46
CA PHE A 226 8.94 6.75 17.45
C PHE A 226 10.32 6.46 18.02
N LYS A 227 10.86 5.30 17.66
CA LYS A 227 12.12 4.74 18.12
C LYS A 227 13.29 5.26 17.32
N THR A 228 13.11 5.51 16.02
CA THR A 228 14.16 6.01 15.13
C THR A 228 13.85 7.35 14.46
N ASN A 229 12.65 7.90 14.65
CA ASN A 229 12.24 9.20 14.14
C ASN A 229 11.96 10.25 15.25
N GLY A 230 12.01 11.52 14.85
CA GLY A 230 11.86 12.67 15.76
C GLY A 230 10.42 13.04 16.12
N ASN A 231 10.29 14.07 16.96
CA ASN A 231 9.01 14.50 17.54
C ASN A 231 7.99 15.06 16.52
N GLU A 232 8.41 15.31 15.29
CA GLU A 232 7.64 15.98 14.24
C GLU A 232 7.29 15.04 13.08
N ALA A 233 7.68 13.76 13.14
CA ALA A 233 7.55 12.85 12.00
C ALA A 233 6.11 12.55 11.57
N HIS A 234 5.12 12.70 12.45
CA HIS A 234 3.71 12.50 12.10
C HIS A 234 2.96 13.79 11.75
N LEU A 235 3.64 14.93 11.61
CA LEU A 235 2.99 16.16 11.17
C LEU A 235 2.57 16.08 9.71
N PHE A 236 1.50 16.78 9.34
CA PHE A 236 1.18 17.03 7.94
C PHE A 236 1.97 18.23 7.44
N GLY A 237 2.77 18.06 6.40
CA GLY A 237 3.54 19.14 5.78
C GLY A 237 4.00 18.77 4.37
N LEU A 238 4.70 19.68 3.69
CA LEU A 238 5.33 19.36 2.41
C LEU A 238 6.56 18.46 2.58
N GLU A 239 7.29 18.64 3.67
CA GLU A 239 8.54 17.95 3.97
C GLU A 239 8.69 17.71 5.48
N PRO A 240 7.72 17.05 6.15
CA PRO A 240 7.84 16.76 7.58
C PRO A 240 9.00 15.79 7.79
N ASN A 241 9.83 16.03 8.81
CA ASN A 241 11.01 15.23 9.17
C ASN A 241 12.13 15.19 8.11
N TYR A 242 11.94 14.49 6.98
CA TYR A 242 12.90 14.38 5.88
C TYR A 242 12.20 14.35 4.51
N GLY A 243 12.80 14.96 3.49
CA GLY A 243 12.14 15.13 2.17
C GLY A 243 12.10 13.94 1.22
N CYS A 244 12.43 12.73 1.67
CA CYS A 244 12.29 11.54 0.82
C CYS A 244 10.83 11.32 0.40
N CYS A 245 9.90 11.52 1.33
CA CYS A 245 8.48 11.27 1.12
C CYS A 245 7.92 12.22 0.07
N THR A 246 8.30 13.50 0.08
CA THR A 246 7.95 14.50 -0.94
C THR A 246 8.33 14.06 -2.35
N ALA A 247 9.48 13.42 -2.51
CA ALA A 247 9.97 12.94 -3.80
C ALA A 247 9.44 11.53 -4.17
N ASN A 248 8.89 10.79 -3.21
CA ASN A 248 8.49 9.39 -3.37
C ASN A 248 6.98 9.22 -3.45
N PHE A 249 6.15 9.93 -2.70
CA PHE A 249 4.74 9.54 -2.58
C PHE A 249 3.97 9.65 -3.91
N ASN A 250 4.38 10.61 -4.76
CA ASN A 250 3.72 10.94 -6.02
C ASN A 250 3.84 9.85 -7.10
N GLN A 251 4.69 8.82 -6.91
CA GLN A 251 4.72 7.65 -7.79
C GLN A 251 3.68 6.56 -7.41
N GLY A 252 3.07 6.61 -6.22
CA GLY A 252 2.11 5.58 -5.75
C GLY A 252 0.91 5.39 -6.68
N TRP A 253 0.08 6.44 -6.84
CA TRP A 253 -1.10 6.37 -7.72
C TRP A 253 -0.77 6.12 -9.20
N PRO A 254 0.23 6.80 -9.81
CA PRO A 254 0.57 6.53 -11.21
C PRO A 254 1.04 5.10 -11.47
N LYS A 255 1.85 4.51 -10.58
CA LYS A 255 2.29 3.11 -10.73
C LYS A 255 1.15 2.13 -10.56
N TYR A 256 0.29 2.36 -9.57
CA TYR A 256 -0.92 1.57 -9.39
C TYR A 256 -1.80 1.58 -10.65
N ALA A 257 -2.03 2.77 -11.23
CA ALA A 257 -2.80 2.92 -12.46
C ALA A 257 -2.18 2.17 -13.66
N LEU A 258 -0.84 2.21 -13.80
CA LEU A 258 -0.12 1.43 -14.81
C LEU A 258 -0.22 -0.08 -14.60
N SER A 259 -0.42 -0.51 -13.36
CA SER A 259 -0.53 -1.92 -12.99
C SER A 259 -1.95 -2.49 -13.06
N CYS A 260 -2.98 -1.68 -13.33
CA CYS A 260 -4.38 -2.13 -13.42
C CYS A 260 -4.60 -3.24 -14.46
N PHE A 261 -3.87 -3.19 -15.58
CA PHE A 261 -3.86 -4.25 -16.59
C PHE A 261 -2.45 -4.79 -16.79
N LYS A 262 -2.35 -6.10 -16.97
CA LYS A 262 -1.13 -6.81 -17.34
C LYS A 262 -1.41 -7.68 -18.57
N ARG A 263 -0.37 -7.95 -19.36
CA ARG A 263 -0.43 -8.89 -20.48
C ARG A 263 0.08 -10.27 -20.04
N CYS A 264 -0.52 -11.32 -20.57
CA CYS A 264 -0.02 -12.70 -20.50
C CYS A 264 -0.05 -13.32 -21.91
N ASP A 265 0.40 -14.57 -22.03
CA ASP A 265 0.52 -15.24 -23.33
C ASP A 265 -0.86 -15.47 -23.98
N GLU A 266 -1.88 -15.75 -23.17
CA GLU A 266 -3.24 -16.03 -23.61
C GLU A 266 -4.10 -14.77 -23.82
N GLY A 267 -3.68 -13.62 -23.27
CA GLY A 267 -4.42 -12.37 -23.42
C GLY A 267 -4.11 -11.31 -22.37
N ILE A 268 -5.15 -10.83 -21.68
CA ILE A 268 -5.08 -9.66 -20.80
C ILE A 268 -5.61 -10.03 -19.41
N ILE A 269 -4.89 -9.61 -18.39
CA ILE A 269 -5.29 -9.71 -17.00
C ILE A 269 -5.64 -8.32 -16.48
N GLN A 270 -6.83 -8.15 -15.91
CA GLN A 270 -7.14 -7.03 -15.03
C GLN A 270 -6.70 -7.38 -13.62
N ALA A 271 -5.65 -6.72 -13.15
CA ALA A 271 -5.02 -6.95 -11.85
C ALA A 271 -5.56 -6.02 -10.74
N SER A 272 -6.28 -4.96 -11.11
CA SER A 272 -7.01 -4.10 -10.18
C SER A 272 -8.42 -3.85 -10.68
N LEU A 273 -9.36 -3.82 -9.75
CA LEU A 273 -10.76 -3.53 -10.02
C LEU A 273 -11.09 -2.02 -10.00
N ALA A 274 -10.07 -1.16 -9.94
CA ALA A 274 -10.23 0.28 -10.05
C ALA A 274 -10.83 0.69 -11.42
N PRO A 275 -11.55 1.82 -11.50
CA PRO A 275 -12.03 2.34 -12.78
C PRO A 275 -10.85 2.64 -13.71
N CYS A 276 -10.84 2.02 -14.89
CA CYS A 276 -9.72 2.11 -15.82
C CYS A 276 -10.14 1.83 -17.27
N ASP A 277 -9.28 2.27 -18.18
CA ASP A 277 -9.46 2.18 -19.63
C ASP A 277 -8.17 1.63 -20.25
N LEU A 278 -8.27 0.55 -21.02
CA LEU A 278 -7.13 -0.01 -21.76
C LEU A 278 -7.41 0.04 -23.26
N LYS A 279 -6.54 0.75 -23.98
CA LYS A 279 -6.47 0.74 -25.44
C LYS A 279 -5.21 -0.01 -25.86
N THR A 280 -5.37 -1.08 -26.61
CA THR A 280 -4.27 -1.97 -26.97
C THR A 280 -4.55 -2.65 -28.32
N THR A 281 -3.57 -3.40 -28.83
CA THR A 281 -3.75 -4.30 -29.96
C THR A 281 -3.57 -5.77 -29.55
N ILE A 282 -4.38 -6.66 -30.11
CA ILE A 282 -4.27 -8.11 -29.97
C ILE A 282 -4.32 -8.70 -31.37
N GLN A 283 -3.29 -9.45 -31.76
CA GLN A 283 -3.17 -9.99 -33.13
C GLN A 283 -3.33 -8.90 -34.21
N GLY A 284 -2.83 -7.68 -33.94
CA GLY A 284 -2.94 -6.53 -34.84
C GLY A 284 -4.32 -5.86 -34.87
N ILE A 285 -5.31 -6.36 -34.13
CA ILE A 285 -6.66 -5.78 -34.04
C ILE A 285 -6.74 -4.85 -32.83
N ALA A 286 -7.30 -3.65 -33.00
CA ALA A 286 -7.51 -2.73 -31.90
C ALA A 286 -8.59 -3.28 -30.94
N VAL A 287 -8.28 -3.24 -29.65
CA VAL A 287 -9.12 -3.68 -28.54
C VAL A 287 -9.17 -2.58 -27.50
N HIS A 288 -10.37 -2.29 -27.04
CA HIS A 288 -10.66 -1.30 -26.01
C HIS A 288 -11.45 -1.94 -24.87
N ILE A 289 -10.86 -2.01 -23.67
CA ILE A 289 -11.49 -2.55 -22.47
C ILE A 289 -11.79 -1.38 -21.53
N GLN A 290 -13.07 -1.19 -21.23
CA GLN A 290 -13.56 -0.15 -20.35
C GLN A 290 -14.10 -0.78 -19.06
N VAL A 291 -13.65 -0.28 -17.91
CA VAL A 291 -14.07 -0.72 -16.58
C VAL A 291 -14.72 0.48 -15.88
N GLU A 292 -16.04 0.45 -15.78
CA GLU A 292 -16.82 1.49 -15.13
C GLU A 292 -17.25 1.02 -13.73
N THR A 293 -16.75 1.70 -12.69
CA THR A 293 -17.09 1.39 -11.31
C THR A 293 -16.76 2.55 -10.36
N GLN A 294 -17.26 2.46 -9.13
CA GLN A 294 -16.82 3.27 -7.99
C GLN A 294 -16.11 2.41 -6.94
N TYR A 295 -15.67 1.20 -7.30
CA TYR A 295 -14.81 0.37 -6.48
C TYR A 295 -13.60 1.18 -5.96
N PRO A 296 -13.21 1.06 -4.68
CA PRO A 296 -13.70 0.09 -3.67
C PRO A 296 -14.96 0.51 -2.90
N PHE A 297 -15.57 1.65 -3.21
CA PHE A 297 -16.76 2.18 -2.51
C PHE A 297 -18.09 1.62 -3.05
N SER A 298 -18.03 0.90 -4.17
CA SER A 298 -19.14 0.16 -4.77
C SER A 298 -18.72 -1.28 -5.06
N SER A 299 -19.68 -2.20 -4.98
CA SER A 299 -19.50 -3.63 -5.28
C SER A 299 -19.76 -3.99 -6.74
N GLU A 300 -20.32 -3.10 -7.55
CA GLU A 300 -20.66 -3.36 -8.95
C GLU A 300 -19.59 -2.82 -9.89
N ILE A 301 -19.17 -3.66 -10.83
CA ILE A 301 -18.20 -3.33 -11.87
C ILE A 301 -18.81 -3.67 -13.23
N ARG A 302 -18.84 -2.70 -14.14
CA ARG A 302 -19.38 -2.87 -15.48
C ARG A 302 -18.25 -2.86 -16.49
N TYR A 303 -18.29 -3.84 -17.38
CA TYR A 303 -17.29 -4.02 -18.42
C TYR A 303 -17.89 -3.74 -19.79
N GLN A 304 -17.10 -3.09 -20.64
CA GLN A 304 -17.35 -3.03 -22.06
C GLN A 304 -16.04 -3.33 -22.80
N ILE A 305 -16.03 -4.40 -23.60
CA ILE A 305 -14.91 -4.75 -24.48
C ILE A 305 -15.33 -4.48 -25.91
N THR A 306 -14.62 -3.59 -26.58
CA THR A 306 -14.86 -3.19 -27.96
C THR A 306 -13.71 -3.63 -28.85
N THR A 307 -14.00 -4.20 -30.02
CA THR A 307 -13.00 -4.64 -31.01
C THR A 307 -13.37 -4.18 -32.42
N ASP A 308 -12.37 -3.76 -33.20
CA ASP A 308 -12.58 -3.33 -34.59
C ASP A 308 -12.98 -4.49 -35.52
N LYS A 309 -12.48 -5.69 -35.21
CA LYS A 309 -12.76 -6.94 -35.91
C LYS A 309 -12.87 -8.08 -34.89
N ASP A 310 -13.39 -9.21 -35.34
CA ASP A 310 -13.41 -10.45 -34.57
C ASP A 310 -11.98 -10.84 -34.18
N VAL A 311 -11.72 -11.01 -32.89
CA VAL A 311 -10.42 -11.44 -32.35
C VAL A 311 -10.62 -12.33 -31.14
N SER A 312 -9.84 -13.41 -31.06
CA SER A 312 -9.91 -14.37 -29.95
C SER A 312 -8.77 -14.13 -28.96
N PHE A 313 -9.12 -13.99 -27.68
CA PHE A 313 -8.17 -13.92 -26.56
C PHE A 313 -8.88 -14.16 -25.24
N SER A 314 -8.11 -14.49 -24.21
CA SER A 314 -8.58 -14.64 -22.83
C SER A 314 -8.53 -13.31 -22.08
N PHE A 315 -9.64 -12.95 -21.45
CA PHE A 315 -9.68 -11.86 -20.48
C PHE A 315 -9.79 -12.43 -19.07
N PHE A 316 -8.75 -12.23 -18.25
CA PHE A 316 -8.70 -12.66 -16.86
C PHE A 316 -9.04 -11.48 -15.96
N ILE A 317 -9.93 -11.69 -15.00
CA ILE A 317 -10.30 -10.68 -14.01
C ILE A 317 -9.92 -11.21 -12.64
N TYR A 318 -9.04 -10.48 -11.94
CA TYR A 318 -8.74 -10.77 -10.55
C TYR A 318 -10.01 -10.72 -9.69
N LEU A 319 -10.16 -11.73 -8.83
CA LEU A 319 -11.28 -11.85 -7.91
C LEU A 319 -10.72 -11.82 -6.47
N PRO A 320 -11.08 -10.81 -5.65
CA PRO A 320 -10.50 -10.63 -4.34
C PRO A 320 -10.86 -11.76 -3.36
N SER A 321 -9.90 -12.19 -2.55
CA SER A 321 -10.09 -13.33 -1.63
C SER A 321 -11.01 -13.02 -0.45
N TRP A 322 -11.20 -11.73 -0.13
CA TRP A 322 -12.16 -11.29 0.89
C TRP A 322 -13.63 -11.48 0.46
N CYS A 323 -13.89 -11.64 -0.84
CA CYS A 323 -15.24 -11.70 -1.36
C CYS A 323 -15.93 -13.03 -1.02
N LYS A 324 -17.13 -12.97 -0.43
CA LYS A 324 -17.90 -14.16 -0.05
C LYS A 324 -18.69 -14.74 -1.21
N THR A 325 -19.22 -13.88 -2.06
CA THR A 325 -20.03 -14.29 -3.21
C THR A 325 -19.78 -13.35 -4.38
N ILE A 326 -19.52 -13.92 -5.54
CA ILE A 326 -19.25 -13.19 -6.77
C ILE A 326 -20.35 -13.54 -7.77
N LEU A 327 -20.98 -12.52 -8.35
CA LEU A 327 -21.95 -12.69 -9.42
C LEU A 327 -21.35 -12.22 -10.75
N TYR A 328 -21.40 -13.07 -11.76
CA TYR A 328 -21.12 -12.73 -13.16
C TYR A 328 -22.44 -12.71 -13.93
N ASN A 329 -22.84 -11.53 -14.42
CA ASN A 329 -24.16 -11.31 -15.02
C ASN A 329 -25.30 -11.86 -14.15
N ASP A 330 -25.32 -11.45 -12.88
CA ASP A 330 -26.29 -11.85 -11.84
C ASP A 330 -26.32 -13.35 -11.49
N LYS A 331 -25.38 -14.16 -12.01
CA LYS A 331 -25.26 -15.57 -11.68
C LYS A 331 -24.06 -15.82 -10.78
N PRO A 332 -24.21 -16.57 -9.68
CA PRO A 332 -23.09 -16.89 -8.81
C PRO A 332 -22.06 -17.73 -9.54
N ILE A 333 -20.78 -17.40 -9.34
CA ILE A 333 -19.64 -18.18 -9.80
C ILE A 333 -18.84 -18.70 -8.60
N PRO A 334 -18.06 -19.79 -8.76
CA PRO A 334 -17.18 -20.27 -7.69
C PRO A 334 -16.17 -19.21 -7.26
N ASN A 335 -15.80 -19.22 -5.97
CA ASN A 335 -14.68 -18.43 -5.49
C ASN A 335 -13.37 -19.05 -6.02
N GLN A 336 -12.61 -18.23 -6.72
CA GLN A 336 -11.33 -18.54 -7.35
C GLN A 336 -10.55 -17.23 -7.48
N SER A 337 -9.24 -17.29 -7.73
CA SER A 337 -8.40 -16.08 -7.83
C SER A 337 -8.65 -15.25 -9.08
N PHE A 338 -9.09 -15.89 -10.17
CA PHE A 338 -9.31 -15.24 -11.47
C PHE A 338 -10.56 -15.80 -12.15
N LEU A 339 -11.39 -14.91 -12.71
CA LEU A 339 -12.38 -15.28 -13.71
C LEU A 339 -11.74 -15.21 -15.09
N GLU A 340 -11.66 -16.32 -15.79
CA GLU A 340 -11.27 -16.38 -17.19
C GLU A 340 -12.49 -16.29 -18.10
N ILE A 341 -12.46 -15.35 -19.06
CA ILE A 341 -13.43 -15.24 -20.14
C ILE A 341 -12.68 -15.43 -21.47
N SER A 342 -12.73 -16.64 -21.99
CA SER A 342 -12.07 -17.04 -23.24
C SER A 342 -13.08 -17.19 -24.36
N GLN A 343 -13.05 -16.27 -25.33
CA GLN A 343 -13.97 -16.25 -26.47
C GLN A 343 -13.44 -15.44 -27.65
N THR A 344 -14.17 -15.48 -28.77
CA THR A 344 -14.01 -14.52 -29.87
C THR A 344 -14.83 -13.27 -29.56
N TRP A 345 -14.14 -12.15 -29.36
CA TRP A 345 -14.74 -10.86 -29.08
C TRP A 345 -15.17 -10.18 -30.39
N LYS A 346 -16.41 -9.67 -30.42
CA LYS A 346 -17.03 -9.09 -31.62
C LYS A 346 -17.68 -7.75 -31.30
N LYS A 347 -17.34 -6.71 -32.06
CA LYS A 347 -17.91 -5.36 -31.95
C LYS A 347 -17.86 -4.82 -30.52
N ALA A 348 -18.91 -5.01 -29.73
CA ALA A 348 -18.99 -4.61 -28.33
C ALA A 348 -19.62 -5.73 -27.50
N THR A 349 -18.92 -6.18 -26.46
CA THR A 349 -19.41 -7.13 -25.46
C THR A 349 -19.50 -6.44 -24.11
N LYS A 350 -20.63 -6.63 -23.40
CA LYS A 350 -20.86 -6.06 -22.08
C LYS A 350 -21.19 -7.14 -21.07
N PHE A 351 -20.70 -6.98 -19.86
CA PHE A 351 -21.02 -7.86 -18.73
C PHE A 351 -20.76 -7.13 -17.41
N THR A 352 -21.26 -7.70 -16.32
CA THR A 352 -21.11 -7.14 -14.97
C THR A 352 -20.50 -8.14 -14.02
N LEU A 353 -19.74 -7.62 -13.06
CA LEU A 353 -19.34 -8.32 -11.85
C LEU A 353 -19.93 -7.62 -10.64
N LYS A 354 -20.42 -8.41 -9.68
CA LYS A 354 -20.85 -7.93 -8.37
C LYS A 354 -20.14 -8.69 -7.26
N LEU A 355 -19.47 -7.96 -6.38
CA LEU A 355 -18.70 -8.49 -5.26
C LEU A 355 -19.49 -8.34 -3.95
N ILE A 356 -19.82 -9.44 -3.29
CA ILE A 356 -20.65 -9.41 -2.09
C ILE A 356 -19.83 -9.86 -0.89
N ASP A 357 -19.78 -8.99 0.11
CA ASP A 357 -19.19 -9.21 1.43
C ASP A 357 -20.11 -8.63 2.51
N THR A 358 -19.79 -8.88 3.78
CA THR A 358 -20.45 -8.31 4.96
C THR A 358 -19.41 -7.73 5.91
N PRO A 359 -19.65 -6.55 6.50
CA PRO A 359 -18.73 -5.98 7.49
C PRO A 359 -18.47 -6.96 8.63
N HIS A 360 -17.22 -7.06 9.05
CA HIS A 360 -16.81 -7.99 10.09
C HIS A 360 -15.65 -7.45 10.91
N LEU A 361 -15.59 -7.86 12.17
CA LEU A 361 -14.46 -7.56 13.05
C LEU A 361 -13.35 -8.59 12.82
N LYS A 362 -12.13 -8.11 12.62
CA LYS A 362 -10.91 -8.91 12.53
C LYS A 362 -10.04 -8.63 13.76
N PRO A 363 -9.56 -9.67 14.48
CA PRO A 363 -8.59 -9.49 15.56
C PRO A 363 -7.33 -8.77 15.04
N TYR A 364 -6.93 -7.71 15.73
CA TYR A 364 -5.67 -7.01 15.50
C TYR A 364 -4.59 -7.53 16.45
N ASP A 365 -4.93 -7.70 17.73
CA ASP A 365 -4.13 -8.39 18.72
C ASP A 365 -5.06 -9.05 19.76
N ASP A 366 -4.53 -9.45 20.92
CA ASP A 366 -5.30 -10.14 21.97
C ASP A 366 -6.46 -9.31 22.54
N CYS A 367 -6.39 -7.98 22.42
CA CYS A 367 -7.32 -7.03 23.04
C CYS A 367 -8.09 -6.18 22.03
N LEU A 368 -7.53 -5.94 20.84
CA LEU A 368 -8.05 -5.00 19.86
C LEU A 368 -8.57 -5.69 18.60
N TYR A 369 -9.62 -5.11 18.02
CA TYR A 369 -10.26 -5.54 16.79
C TYR A 369 -10.33 -4.37 15.81
N THR A 370 -10.40 -4.71 14.54
CA THR A 370 -10.54 -3.76 13.42
C THR A 370 -11.77 -4.14 12.61
N LEU A 371 -12.50 -3.15 12.08
CA LEU A 371 -13.66 -3.39 11.24
C LEU A 371 -13.23 -3.38 9.77
N GLU A 372 -13.54 -4.44 9.03
CA GLU A 372 -13.24 -4.56 7.60
C GLU A 372 -14.53 -4.77 6.80
N TYR A 373 -14.60 -4.20 5.60
CA TYR A 373 -15.66 -4.44 4.61
C TYR A 373 -15.12 -4.22 3.20
N GLY A 374 -15.13 -5.28 2.38
CA GLY A 374 -14.38 -5.25 1.11
C GLY A 374 -12.87 -5.11 1.36
N PRO A 375 -12.13 -4.36 0.53
CA PRO A 375 -10.71 -4.07 0.78
C PRO A 375 -10.50 -2.95 1.81
N LEU A 376 -11.57 -2.37 2.37
CA LEU A 376 -11.50 -1.19 3.23
C LEU A 376 -11.48 -1.57 4.71
N VAL A 377 -10.57 -0.96 5.45
CA VAL A 377 -10.52 -0.93 6.91
C VAL A 377 -11.28 0.31 7.37
N PHE A 378 -12.05 0.21 8.45
CA PHE A 378 -12.85 1.29 9.00
C PHE A 378 -12.31 1.78 10.33
N ALA A 379 -12.46 3.07 10.57
CA ALA A 379 -12.02 3.75 11.78
C ALA A 379 -13.13 4.67 12.31
N LEU A 380 -13.13 4.89 13.63
CA LEU A 380 -13.87 5.98 14.26
C LEU A 380 -13.15 7.29 13.92
N PRO A 381 -13.73 8.18 13.09
CA PRO A 381 -13.15 9.50 12.84
C PRO A 381 -13.27 10.37 14.09
N LEU A 382 -12.26 11.20 14.35
CA LEU A 382 -12.31 12.20 15.42
C LEU A 382 -12.62 13.58 14.83
N GLN A 383 -13.44 14.36 15.51
CA GLN A 383 -13.63 15.77 15.18
C GLN A 383 -12.28 16.47 15.31
N THR A 384 -11.87 17.17 14.26
CA THR A 384 -10.49 17.65 14.09
C THR A 384 -10.48 19.12 13.74
N ARG A 385 -9.73 19.92 14.52
CA ARG A 385 -9.36 21.29 14.18
C ARG A 385 -8.00 21.30 13.53
N PHE A 386 -7.92 21.89 12.34
CA PHE A 386 -6.68 22.09 11.59
C PHE A 386 -6.13 23.49 11.89
N GLU A 387 -4.87 23.54 12.31
CA GLU A 387 -4.15 24.77 12.56
C GLU A 387 -2.96 24.86 11.60
N LYS A 388 -2.95 25.91 10.77
CA LYS A 388 -1.87 26.17 9.81
C LYS A 388 -0.66 26.75 10.53
N ILE A 389 0.50 26.18 10.25
CA ILE A 389 1.77 26.59 10.83
C ILE A 389 2.68 27.07 9.69
N GLU A 390 2.79 28.40 9.56
CA GLU A 390 3.66 29.05 8.58
C GLU A 390 4.94 29.54 9.26
N TYR A 391 6.08 29.27 8.64
CA TYR A 391 7.39 29.60 9.21
C TYR A 391 8.48 29.68 8.15
N ILE A 392 9.65 30.19 8.54
CA ILE A 392 10.86 30.19 7.72
C ILE A 392 11.91 29.36 8.46
N LYS A 393 12.45 28.33 7.81
CA LYS A 393 13.54 27.49 8.35
C LYS A 393 14.52 27.18 7.23
N ASP A 394 15.81 27.32 7.53
CA ASP A 394 16.91 27.12 6.58
C ASP A 394 16.77 27.92 5.27
N GLY A 395 16.24 29.15 5.37
CA GLY A 395 16.01 30.03 4.23
C GLY A 395 14.81 29.64 3.35
N VAL A 396 14.07 28.59 3.71
CA VAL A 396 12.87 28.14 2.99
C VAL A 396 11.62 28.62 3.74
N THR A 397 10.82 29.45 3.08
CA THR A 397 9.52 29.91 3.56
C THR A 397 8.48 28.82 3.35
N ARG A 398 7.88 28.30 4.41
CA ARG A 398 6.74 27.36 4.36
C ARG A 398 5.46 28.11 4.65
N LYS A 399 4.62 28.25 3.62
CA LYS A 399 3.34 28.95 3.67
C LYS A 399 2.31 28.20 2.83
N PHE A 400 1.02 28.47 3.04
CA PHE A 400 -0.04 27.84 2.25
C PHE A 400 0.25 27.94 0.73
N PRO A 401 0.10 26.84 -0.05
CA PRO A 401 -0.48 25.54 0.32
C PRO A 401 0.49 24.51 0.92
N TYR A 402 1.78 24.82 1.07
CA TYR A 402 2.84 23.90 1.51
C TYR A 402 3.39 24.24 2.90
N CYS A 403 2.52 24.76 3.78
CA CYS A 403 2.80 24.92 5.20
C CYS A 403 2.57 23.61 5.95
N ASP A 404 2.99 23.57 7.21
CA ASP A 404 2.68 22.44 8.07
C ASP A 404 1.32 22.65 8.76
N TYR A 405 0.74 21.56 9.26
CA TYR A 405 -0.54 21.57 9.96
C TYR A 405 -0.44 20.82 11.28
N TYR A 406 -0.93 21.48 12.33
CA TYR A 406 -1.24 20.82 13.60
C TYR A 406 -2.71 20.43 13.62
N LEU A 407 -3.00 19.17 13.95
CA LEU A 407 -4.36 18.64 14.02
C LEU A 407 -4.68 18.34 15.48
N TYR A 408 -5.69 19.02 16.01
CA TYR A 408 -6.18 18.85 17.37
C TYR A 408 -7.51 18.10 17.37
N ARG A 409 -7.64 17.15 18.28
CA ARG A 409 -8.89 16.44 18.55
C ARG A 409 -9.87 17.32 19.32
N GLU A 410 -11.13 17.32 18.89
CA GLU A 410 -12.25 18.03 19.55
C GLU A 410 -13.38 17.09 20.02
N SER A 411 -13.25 15.78 19.78
CA SER A 411 -14.18 14.76 20.25
C SER A 411 -13.50 13.70 21.12
N ASP A 412 -14.28 12.95 21.89
CA ASP A 412 -13.79 11.79 22.63
C ASP A 412 -13.25 10.70 21.67
N TYR A 413 -12.23 9.96 22.12
CA TYR A 413 -11.59 8.88 21.36
C TYR A 413 -11.78 7.49 21.99
N ASN A 414 -12.08 7.45 23.29
CA ASN A 414 -12.00 6.28 24.16
C ASN A 414 -13.24 5.38 24.02
N TYR A 415 -13.42 4.77 22.84
CA TYR A 415 -14.56 3.92 22.53
C TYR A 415 -14.17 2.45 22.29
N ALA A 416 -15.08 1.54 22.64
CA ALA A 416 -15.05 0.13 22.29
C ALA A 416 -16.29 -0.25 21.47
N PHE A 417 -16.18 -1.30 20.65
CA PHE A 417 -17.31 -1.90 19.96
C PHE A 417 -18.26 -2.54 20.97
N ALA A 418 -19.54 -2.15 20.92
CA ALA A 418 -20.59 -2.69 21.80
C ALA A 418 -21.51 -3.67 21.07
N SER A 419 -21.33 -3.88 19.76
CA SER A 419 -22.17 -4.74 18.93
C SER A 419 -21.40 -5.31 17.72
N HIS A 420 -21.91 -6.42 17.19
CA HIS A 420 -21.52 -7.03 15.91
C HIS A 420 -22.45 -6.65 14.76
N GLN A 421 -23.38 -5.72 15.01
CA GLN A 421 -24.32 -5.24 13.99
C GLN A 421 -23.73 -4.00 13.30
N PHE A 422 -23.67 -4.06 11.98
CA PHE A 422 -23.07 -3.05 11.13
C PHE A 422 -24.06 -2.67 10.03
N GLN A 423 -24.45 -1.40 9.98
CA GLN A 423 -25.32 -0.87 8.94
C GLN A 423 -24.50 -0.03 7.96
N ILE A 424 -24.51 -0.42 6.69
CA ILE A 424 -23.77 0.25 5.62
C ILE A 424 -24.61 1.40 5.06
N PHE A 425 -23.95 2.55 4.85
CA PHE A 425 -24.51 3.71 4.16
C PHE A 425 -23.57 4.12 3.02
N THR A 426 -24.10 4.31 1.82
CA THR A 426 -23.34 4.75 0.64
C THR A 426 -23.79 6.13 0.19
N ASN A 427 -22.83 6.97 -0.14
CA ASN A 427 -23.03 8.23 -0.86
C ASN A 427 -21.99 8.36 -1.97
N LEU A 428 -22.34 7.82 -3.13
CA LEU A 428 -21.45 7.70 -4.27
C LEU A 428 -21.38 8.98 -5.13
N GLN A 429 -21.84 10.12 -4.61
CA GLN A 429 -21.77 11.43 -5.26
C GLN A 429 -20.65 12.26 -4.64
N THR A 430 -19.40 11.96 -4.98
CA THR A 430 -18.23 12.74 -4.55
C THR A 430 -17.19 12.86 -5.65
N ASN A 431 -16.52 14.01 -5.72
CA ASN A 431 -15.37 14.23 -6.59
C ASN A 431 -14.06 13.73 -5.95
N ASN A 432 -14.06 13.46 -4.64
CA ASN A 432 -12.94 12.88 -3.90
C ASN A 432 -13.41 11.60 -3.17
N PRO A 433 -13.01 10.40 -3.63
CA PRO A 433 -13.42 9.16 -2.99
C PRO A 433 -12.90 9.02 -1.54
N PHE A 434 -11.77 9.65 -1.23
CA PHE A 434 -11.14 9.63 0.10
C PHE A 434 -11.39 10.91 0.91
N SER A 435 -12.52 11.59 0.68
CA SER A 435 -12.85 12.80 1.44
C SER A 435 -13.07 12.49 2.93
N PHE A 436 -12.43 13.28 3.79
CA PHE A 436 -12.61 13.33 5.23
C PHE A 436 -13.99 13.86 5.62
N HIS A 437 -14.48 14.88 4.90
CA HIS A 437 -15.77 15.50 5.19
C HIS A 437 -16.95 14.70 4.59
N HIS A 438 -16.76 14.12 3.40
CA HIS A 438 -17.83 13.48 2.65
C HIS A 438 -17.41 12.08 2.16
N PRO A 439 -17.12 11.14 3.08
CA PRO A 439 -16.74 9.79 2.68
C PRO A 439 -17.90 9.12 1.94
N GLY A 440 -17.58 8.42 0.84
CA GLY A 440 -18.59 7.77 -0.01
C GLY A 440 -19.21 6.50 0.58
N LEU A 441 -18.65 6.01 1.69
CA LEU A 441 -19.09 4.83 2.41
C LEU A 441 -18.95 5.08 3.91
N ARG A 442 -19.95 4.67 4.71
CA ARG A 442 -19.93 4.76 6.17
C ARG A 442 -20.55 3.51 6.76
N ILE A 443 -20.06 3.10 7.93
CA ILE A 443 -20.66 2.02 8.70
C ILE A 443 -21.13 2.54 10.04
N GLN A 444 -22.40 2.35 10.34
CA GLN A 444 -22.98 2.68 11.63
C GLN A 444 -22.99 1.45 12.54
N THR A 445 -22.58 1.64 13.78
CA THR A 445 -22.62 0.58 14.80
C THR A 445 -22.79 1.18 16.20
N GLN A 446 -23.06 0.32 17.17
CA GLN A 446 -23.13 0.68 18.58
C GLN A 446 -21.73 0.61 19.20
N MET A 447 -21.33 1.68 19.87
CA MET A 447 -20.07 1.80 20.58
C MET A 447 -20.33 2.37 21.97
N GLN A 448 -19.38 2.19 22.87
CA GLN A 448 -19.53 2.66 24.24
C GLN A 448 -18.18 3.18 24.75
N LYS A 449 -18.22 4.26 25.54
CA LYS A 449 -17.01 4.81 26.14
C LYS A 449 -16.44 3.86 27.19
N ILE A 450 -15.12 3.77 27.22
CA ILE A 450 -14.34 2.99 28.20
C ILE A 450 -13.24 3.86 28.80
N ASP A 451 -12.60 3.38 29.87
CA ASP A 451 -11.40 4.02 30.41
C ASP A 451 -10.18 3.70 29.55
N TRP A 452 -9.84 4.62 28.66
CA TRP A 452 -8.68 4.54 27.78
C TRP A 452 -7.84 5.81 27.96
N PRO A 453 -6.73 5.74 28.72
CA PRO A 453 -5.90 6.91 28.99
C PRO A 453 -4.95 7.20 27.83
N TYR A 454 -4.14 8.24 27.99
CA TYR A 454 -2.97 8.46 27.16
C TYR A 454 -1.86 7.45 27.47
N GLU A 455 -0.96 7.26 26.49
CA GLU A 455 0.26 6.50 26.67
C GLU A 455 1.17 7.18 27.70
N LYS A 456 1.90 6.39 28.49
CA LYS A 456 2.66 6.92 29.61
C LYS A 456 3.70 7.94 29.13
N GLY A 457 3.60 9.16 29.65
CA GLY A 457 4.50 10.27 29.31
C GLY A 457 4.11 11.04 28.04
N PHE A 458 2.91 10.81 27.52
CA PHE A 458 2.31 11.54 26.40
C PHE A 458 0.95 12.12 26.79
N ASP A 459 0.57 13.22 26.15
CA ASP A 459 -0.74 13.88 26.26
C ASP A 459 -1.52 13.90 24.92
N SER A 460 -0.85 13.45 23.85
CA SER A 460 -1.34 13.47 22.47
C SER A 460 -1.41 12.08 21.82
N VAL A 461 -1.08 11.02 22.57
CA VAL A 461 -1.06 9.62 22.09
C VAL A 461 -1.93 8.79 23.03
N CYS A 462 -2.88 8.01 22.50
CA CYS A 462 -3.66 7.08 23.32
C CYS A 462 -2.75 5.96 23.83
N ALA A 463 -3.06 5.37 24.99
CA ALA A 463 -2.34 4.19 25.43
C ALA A 463 -2.47 3.06 24.39
N LYS A 464 -1.44 2.22 24.25
CA LYS A 464 -1.48 1.06 23.34
C LYS A 464 -2.74 0.22 23.53
N HIS A 465 -3.10 -0.03 24.79
CA HIS A 465 -4.29 -0.75 25.22
C HIS A 465 -5.04 0.06 26.28
N PRO A 466 -6.38 -0.10 26.39
CA PRO A 466 -7.12 0.52 27.48
C PRO A 466 -6.73 -0.09 28.83
N LEU A 467 -6.92 0.65 29.93
CA LEU A 467 -6.74 0.12 31.29
C LEU A 467 -7.86 -0.84 31.68
N SER A 468 -9.07 -0.57 31.19
CA SER A 468 -10.24 -1.39 31.42
C SER A 468 -11.18 -1.31 30.22
N ILE A 469 -11.82 -2.44 29.90
CA ILE A 469 -12.94 -2.48 28.96
C ILE A 469 -14.29 -2.28 29.66
N THR A 470 -14.31 -1.98 30.96
CA THR A 470 -15.55 -1.65 31.66
C THR A 470 -16.13 -0.37 31.08
N PRO A 471 -17.39 -0.39 30.59
CA PRO A 471 -17.99 0.81 30.05
C PRO A 471 -18.23 1.87 31.13
N ILE A 472 -17.97 3.13 30.79
CA ILE A 472 -18.09 4.28 31.70
C ILE A 472 -19.23 5.25 31.34
N ASP A 473 -19.90 5.02 30.21
CA ASP A 473 -21.03 5.83 29.73
C ASP A 473 -22.04 4.93 29.01
N LYS A 474 -23.18 5.47 28.59
CA LYS A 474 -24.22 4.75 27.82
C LYS A 474 -23.75 4.39 26.41
N VAL A 475 -24.41 3.40 25.82
CA VAL A 475 -24.22 3.04 24.41
C VAL A 475 -24.59 4.23 23.52
N GLU A 476 -23.73 4.50 22.55
CA GLU A 476 -23.92 5.51 21.51
C GLU A 476 -23.89 4.85 20.14
N ILE A 477 -24.63 5.44 19.20
CA ILE A 477 -24.49 5.08 17.80
C ILE A 477 -23.40 5.94 17.17
N LYS A 478 -22.35 5.31 16.62
CA LYS A 478 -21.24 5.97 15.94
C LYS A 478 -21.20 5.61 14.47
N GLN A 479 -20.66 6.53 13.65
CA GLN A 479 -20.36 6.30 12.25
C GLN A 479 -18.86 6.11 12.09
N LEU A 480 -18.44 4.98 11.52
CA LEU A 480 -17.07 4.69 11.15
C LEU A 480 -16.89 4.97 9.67
N PHE A 481 -15.74 5.53 9.32
CA PHE A 481 -15.35 5.88 7.96
C PHE A 481 -14.23 4.97 7.48
N PRO A 482 -14.05 4.76 6.16
CA PRO A 482 -12.86 4.13 5.62
C PRO A 482 -11.61 4.82 6.14
N TYR A 483 -10.59 4.05 6.53
CA TYR A 483 -9.37 4.53 7.15
C TYR A 483 -8.69 5.63 6.32
N GLY A 484 -8.68 5.46 4.99
CA GLY A 484 -8.16 6.43 4.03
C GLY A 484 -8.82 7.81 4.08
N CYS A 485 -10.07 7.89 4.54
CA CYS A 485 -10.80 9.14 4.72
C CYS A 485 -10.43 9.85 6.03
N CYS A 486 -9.85 9.17 7.02
CA CYS A 486 -9.66 9.74 8.36
C CYS A 486 -8.27 10.37 8.54
N LYS A 487 -8.19 11.57 9.15
CA LYS A 487 -6.91 12.20 9.53
C LYS A 487 -6.55 11.92 10.99
N LEU A 488 -7.45 12.22 11.93
CA LEU A 488 -7.39 11.72 13.30
C LEU A 488 -8.42 10.60 13.49
N ARG A 489 -8.04 9.52 14.17
CA ARG A 489 -8.79 8.27 14.17
C ARG A 489 -8.45 7.31 15.30
N MET A 490 -9.44 6.47 15.62
CA MET A 490 -9.25 5.20 16.33
C MET A 490 -9.70 4.06 15.42
N THR A 491 -8.82 3.11 15.14
CA THR A 491 -9.05 2.02 14.17
C THR A 491 -9.00 0.65 14.85
N ALA A 492 -7.97 0.39 15.65
CA ALA A 492 -7.86 -0.81 16.45
C ALA A 492 -8.48 -0.53 17.82
N MET A 493 -9.65 -1.11 18.11
CA MET A 493 -10.45 -0.81 19.31
C MET A 493 -10.94 -2.12 19.98
N PRO A 494 -11.13 -2.14 21.31
CA PRO A 494 -11.64 -3.31 22.01
C PRO A 494 -13.05 -3.67 21.61
N LEU A 495 -13.42 -4.92 21.88
CA LEU A 495 -14.76 -5.46 21.74
C LEU A 495 -15.30 -5.84 23.12
N LEU A 496 -16.42 -5.23 23.54
CA LEU A 496 -17.03 -5.46 24.85
C LEU A 496 -17.70 -6.83 24.97
N GLN A 497 -18.37 -7.27 23.90
CA GLN A 497 -19.10 -8.53 23.85
C GLN A 497 -18.44 -9.47 22.86
N LYS A 498 -17.54 -10.31 23.36
CA LYS A 498 -16.92 -11.38 22.57
C LYS A 498 -17.91 -12.52 22.33
N THR A 499 -18.03 -12.98 21.10
CA THR A 499 -18.73 -14.21 20.73
C THR A 499 -17.97 -15.44 21.24
N LYS A 500 -18.63 -16.62 21.32
CA LYS A 500 -17.94 -17.88 21.71
C LYS A 500 -16.71 -18.19 20.85
N LYS A 501 -16.71 -17.78 19.58
CA LYS A 501 -15.59 -17.96 18.64
C LYS A 501 -14.41 -17.06 18.97
N GLU A 502 -14.63 -15.92 19.60
CA GLU A 502 -13.59 -14.94 19.98
C GLU A 502 -13.02 -15.18 21.38
N LEU A 503 -13.62 -16.10 22.14
CA LEU A 503 -13.15 -16.56 23.44
C LEU A 503 -12.29 -17.84 23.37
N GLN A 504 -12.32 -18.52 22.22
CA GLN A 504 -11.51 -19.70 21.89
C GLN A 504 -10.32 -19.27 21.04
#